data_AF-A0A8K1FYG2-F1
#
_entry.id   AF-A0A8K1FYG2-F1
#
_cell.length_a   1.000
_cell.length_b   1.000
_cell.length_c   1.000
_cell.angle_alpha   90.00
_cell.angle_beta   90.00
_cell.angle_gamma   90.00
#
_symmetry.space_group_name_H-M   'P 1'
#
loop_
_entity.id
_entity.type
_entity.pdbx_description
1 polymer ?
#
loop_
_entity_poly.entity_id
_entity_poly.type
_entity_poly.pdbx_seq_one_letter_code
_entity_poly.pdbx_strand_id
1 'polypeptide(L)'
;MGTGPLSFTWHQGGSRALLGTDSCLELCHIGDNDSGHYQCWVSDGDSVAESVPLNVTVLVPVANATITPRPLSHQVHTADPVTLRCSVQVGSAPVTFTWLHNGQELAQGPVLELGDVDVGHSGTYQCVATNQLGQDGHRVFRALSPELALEVTPQGHRGTVAAGVSGSLLFLVLLVAVIVARHWWHHLGG
;
A
#
# COMPACT_ATOMS: atom_id res chain seq x y z
N MET A 1 -34.65 -22.80 -48.75
CA MET A 1 -34.95 -21.36 -48.67
C MET A 1 -35.87 -21.23 -47.47
N GLY A 2 -35.31 -21.07 -46.26
CA GLY A 2 -36.12 -20.96 -45.06
C GLY A 2 -36.97 -19.70 -45.14
N THR A 3 -38.26 -19.85 -44.88
CA THR A 3 -39.27 -18.78 -44.95
C THR A 3 -39.96 -18.57 -43.59
N GLY A 4 -39.49 -19.26 -42.55
CA GLY A 4 -39.99 -19.13 -41.18
C GLY A 4 -39.49 -17.86 -40.48
N PRO A 5 -40.15 -17.44 -39.38
CA PRO A 5 -39.68 -16.33 -38.57
C PRO A 5 -38.30 -16.63 -37.98
N LEU A 6 -37.39 -15.66 -38.04
CA LEU A 6 -36.06 -15.80 -37.45
C LEU A 6 -36.16 -15.80 -35.93
N SER A 7 -35.37 -16.69 -35.30
CA SER A 7 -35.18 -16.73 -33.85
C SER A 7 -33.71 -16.52 -33.51
N PHE A 8 -33.44 -15.77 -32.46
CA PHE A 8 -32.08 -15.45 -32.01
C PHE A 8 -31.84 -16.11 -30.66
N THR A 9 -30.60 -16.54 -30.41
CA THR A 9 -30.17 -16.98 -29.08
C THR A 9 -28.75 -16.52 -28.81
N TRP A 10 -28.52 -15.95 -27.63
CA TRP A 10 -27.22 -15.47 -27.19
C TRP A 10 -26.60 -16.37 -26.14
N HIS A 11 -25.29 -16.57 -26.27
CA HIS A 11 -24.49 -17.46 -25.43
C HIS A 11 -23.15 -16.81 -25.09
N GLN A 12 -22.60 -17.08 -23.90
CA GLN A 12 -21.28 -16.60 -23.45
C GLN A 12 -20.36 -17.78 -23.11
N GLY A 13 -19.11 -17.73 -23.57
CA GLY A 13 -18.01 -18.57 -23.07
C GLY A 13 -18.19 -20.07 -23.28
N GLY A 14 -18.76 -20.51 -24.41
CA GLY A 14 -19.03 -21.92 -24.69
C GLY A 14 -20.10 -22.56 -23.80
N SER A 15 -20.66 -21.81 -22.84
CA SER A 15 -21.86 -22.18 -22.10
C SER A 15 -23.07 -22.18 -23.03
N ARG A 16 -23.97 -23.15 -22.85
CA ARG A 16 -25.28 -23.18 -23.53
C ARG A 16 -26.36 -22.42 -22.75
N ALA A 17 -25.96 -21.69 -21.70
CA ALA A 17 -26.87 -20.85 -20.94
C ALA A 17 -27.37 -19.71 -21.83
N LEU A 18 -28.69 -19.65 -21.99
CA LEU A 18 -29.35 -18.63 -22.79
C LEU A 18 -29.28 -17.28 -22.08
N LEU A 19 -28.68 -16.30 -22.76
CA LEU A 19 -28.55 -14.92 -22.24
C LEU A 19 -29.63 -13.98 -22.77
N GLY A 20 -30.20 -14.29 -23.93
CA GLY A 20 -31.23 -13.47 -24.56
C GLY A 20 -31.70 -14.07 -25.88
N THR A 21 -32.90 -13.68 -26.31
CA THR A 21 -33.56 -14.17 -27.53
C THR A 21 -33.88 -13.09 -28.55
N ASP A 22 -33.56 -11.85 -28.22
CA ASP A 22 -33.76 -10.72 -29.12
C ASP A 22 -32.59 -10.59 -30.10
N SER A 23 -32.84 -9.85 -31.18
CA SER A 23 -31.80 -9.51 -32.16
C SER A 23 -30.64 -8.69 -31.57
N CYS A 24 -30.83 -8.10 -30.39
CA CYS A 24 -29.82 -7.37 -29.63
C CYS A 24 -29.72 -7.98 -28.22
N LEU A 25 -28.49 -8.17 -27.73
CA LEU A 25 -28.25 -8.57 -26.35
C LEU A 25 -27.96 -7.34 -25.49
N GLU A 26 -28.79 -7.12 -24.47
CA GLU A 26 -28.56 -6.10 -23.46
C GLU A 26 -28.07 -6.77 -22.17
N LEU A 27 -26.92 -6.31 -21.66
CA LEU A 27 -26.35 -6.74 -20.39
C LEU A 27 -26.48 -5.61 -19.37
N CYS A 28 -27.17 -5.87 -18.27
CA CYS A 28 -27.37 -4.93 -17.17
C CYS A 28 -26.52 -5.33 -15.97
N HIS A 29 -26.06 -4.33 -15.20
CA HIS A 29 -25.26 -4.53 -13.99
C HIS A 29 -23.99 -5.37 -14.22
N ILE A 30 -23.26 -5.04 -15.29
CA ILE A 30 -22.05 -5.77 -15.68
C ILE A 30 -20.96 -5.72 -14.61
N GLY A 31 -20.30 -6.86 -14.41
CA GLY A 31 -19.11 -7.05 -13.59
C GLY A 31 -18.02 -7.79 -14.36
N ASP A 32 -16.90 -8.05 -13.68
CA ASP A 32 -15.73 -8.70 -14.27
C ASP A 32 -16.05 -10.06 -14.92
N ASN A 33 -16.97 -10.82 -14.30
CA ASN A 33 -17.45 -12.13 -14.78
C ASN A 33 -18.25 -12.08 -16.09
N ASP A 34 -18.70 -10.89 -16.52
CA ASP A 34 -19.33 -10.70 -17.84
C ASP A 34 -18.30 -10.50 -18.95
N SER A 35 -17.00 -10.54 -18.64
CA SER A 35 -15.97 -10.67 -19.67
C SER A 35 -16.05 -12.06 -20.32
N GLY A 36 -15.91 -12.12 -21.64
CA GLY A 36 -15.91 -13.39 -22.35
C GLY A 36 -16.23 -13.28 -23.84
N HIS A 37 -16.41 -14.45 -24.46
CA HIS A 37 -16.77 -14.58 -25.86
C HIS A 37 -18.28 -14.72 -25.99
N TYR A 38 -18.92 -13.77 -26.66
CA TYR A 38 -20.35 -13.77 -26.90
C TYR A 38 -20.64 -14.18 -28.34
N GLN A 39 -21.61 -15.05 -28.54
CA GLN A 39 -22.01 -15.51 -29.87
C GLN A 39 -23.54 -15.52 -29.96
N CYS A 40 -24.05 -15.07 -31.11
CA CYS A 40 -25.46 -15.14 -31.45
C CYS A 40 -25.68 -16.26 -32.45
N TRP A 41 -26.68 -17.10 -32.21
CA TRP A 41 -27.15 -18.10 -33.15
C TRP A 41 -28.52 -17.70 -33.66
N VAL A 42 -28.67 -17.72 -34.98
CA VAL A 42 -29.91 -17.37 -35.68
C VAL A 42 -30.46 -18.62 -36.35
N SER A 43 -31.72 -18.95 -36.08
CA SER A 43 -32.41 -20.08 -36.70
C SER A 43 -33.61 -19.63 -37.50
N ASP A 44 -33.79 -20.23 -38.69
CA ASP A 44 -34.98 -20.08 -39.55
C ASP A 44 -35.94 -21.27 -39.45
N GLY A 45 -35.72 -22.17 -38.48
CA GLY A 45 -36.49 -23.40 -38.26
C GLY A 45 -35.92 -24.64 -38.96
N ASP A 46 -35.21 -24.46 -40.07
CA ASP A 46 -34.58 -25.56 -40.85
C ASP A 46 -33.06 -25.59 -40.67
N SER A 47 -32.46 -24.43 -40.42
CA SER A 47 -31.03 -24.23 -40.31
C SER A 47 -30.67 -23.30 -39.17
N VAL A 48 -29.40 -23.32 -38.78
CA VAL A 48 -28.83 -22.43 -37.77
C VAL A 48 -27.55 -21.81 -38.34
N ALA A 49 -27.44 -20.50 -38.26
CA ALA A 49 -26.23 -19.75 -38.55
C ALA A 49 -25.67 -19.14 -37.26
N GLU A 50 -24.34 -19.13 -37.13
CA GLU A 50 -23.67 -18.56 -35.97
C GLU A 50 -22.94 -17.27 -36.34
N SER A 51 -22.95 -16.28 -35.45
CA SER A 51 -22.15 -15.08 -35.60
C SER A 51 -20.66 -15.39 -35.40
N VAL A 52 -19.80 -14.49 -35.88
CA VAL A 52 -18.41 -14.44 -35.39
C VAL A 52 -18.44 -14.17 -33.87
N PRO A 53 -17.62 -14.84 -33.05
CA PRO A 53 -17.54 -14.55 -31.63
C PRO A 53 -17.07 -13.12 -31.35
N LEU A 54 -17.78 -12.42 -30.46
CA LEU A 54 -17.44 -11.09 -29.97
C LEU A 54 -16.71 -11.22 -28.62
N ASN A 55 -15.50 -10.67 -28.53
CA ASN A 55 -14.76 -10.64 -27.27
C ASN A 55 -15.16 -9.38 -26.50
N VAL A 56 -15.83 -9.57 -25.38
CA VAL A 56 -16.17 -8.50 -24.44
C VAL A 56 -15.20 -8.56 -23.27
N THR A 57 -14.60 -7.42 -22.95
CA THR A 57 -13.77 -7.24 -21.76
C THR A 57 -14.36 -6.14 -20.92
N VAL A 58 -14.75 -6.48 -19.70
CA VAL A 58 -15.27 -5.52 -18.72
C VAL A 58 -14.09 -4.99 -17.91
N LEU A 59 -13.91 -3.68 -17.93
CA LEU A 59 -12.87 -3.00 -17.17
C LEU A 59 -13.46 -2.40 -15.90
N VAL A 60 -12.85 -2.70 -14.76
CA VAL A 60 -13.35 -2.33 -13.44
C VAL A 60 -12.52 -1.17 -12.87
N PRO A 61 -13.17 -0.07 -12.43
CA PRO A 61 -12.51 1.02 -11.71
C PRO A 61 -11.73 0.54 -10.49
N VAL A 62 -10.58 1.16 -10.25
CA VAL A 62 -9.80 0.89 -9.04
C VAL A 62 -10.54 1.36 -7.79
N ALA A 63 -10.55 0.53 -6.74
CA ALA A 63 -11.17 0.84 -5.46
C ALA A 63 -10.48 0.11 -4.29
N ASN A 64 -10.74 0.58 -3.07
CA ASN A 64 -10.27 -0.02 -1.82
C ASN A 64 -8.75 -0.20 -1.78
N ALA A 65 -8.02 0.91 -1.98
CA ALA A 65 -6.58 0.92 -1.80
C ALA A 65 -6.21 0.79 -0.31
N THR A 66 -5.15 0.06 0.00
CA THR A 66 -4.67 -0.17 1.37
C THR A 66 -3.15 -0.11 1.42
N ILE A 67 -2.62 0.30 2.58
CA ILE A 67 -1.19 0.25 2.88
C ILE A 67 -0.95 -0.87 3.89
N THR A 68 0.06 -1.70 3.62
CA THR A 68 0.57 -2.71 4.57
C THR A 68 2.02 -2.39 4.90
N PRO A 69 2.34 -1.96 6.14
CA PRO A 69 3.71 -1.72 6.58
C PRO A 69 4.44 -3.01 6.93
N ARG A 70 5.76 -3.01 6.76
CA ARG A 70 6.68 -4.02 7.27
C ARG A 70 7.84 -3.28 7.98
N PRO A 71 8.05 -3.48 9.29
CA PRO A 71 7.25 -4.32 10.21
C PRO A 71 5.80 -3.84 10.37
N LEU A 72 4.90 -4.70 10.86
CA LEU A 72 3.51 -4.35 11.17
C LEU A 72 3.43 -3.52 12.46
N SER A 73 4.07 -2.35 12.45
CA SER A 73 4.08 -1.40 13.55
C SER A 73 3.96 0.02 13.02
N HIS A 74 3.21 0.85 13.75
CA HIS A 74 3.10 2.29 13.51
C HIS A 74 4.22 3.06 14.22
N GLN A 75 4.86 2.43 15.20
CA GLN A 75 6.01 2.96 15.93
C GLN A 75 7.23 2.11 15.62
N VAL A 76 8.25 2.75 15.06
CA VAL A 76 9.53 2.13 14.75
C VAL A 76 10.64 2.96 15.36
N HIS A 77 11.82 2.39 15.46
CA HIS A 77 12.98 3.10 15.95
C HIS A 77 13.90 3.52 14.80
N THR A 78 14.73 4.53 15.05
CA THR A 78 15.78 4.92 14.11
C THR A 78 16.65 3.71 13.74
N ALA A 79 17.02 3.60 12.46
CA ALA A 79 17.73 2.49 11.85
C ALA A 79 16.93 1.17 11.69
N ASP A 80 15.64 1.16 12.02
CA ASP A 80 14.78 0.02 11.64
C ASP A 80 14.52 0.07 10.12
N PRO A 81 14.63 -1.06 9.40
CA PRO A 81 14.27 -1.13 8.00
C PRO A 81 12.75 -1.12 7.84
N VAL A 82 12.20 -0.12 7.12
CA VAL A 82 10.76 0.00 6.86
C VAL A 82 10.45 -0.11 5.37
N THR A 83 9.42 -0.89 5.06
CA THR A 83 8.83 -1.00 3.73
C THR A 83 7.32 -0.83 3.82
N LEU A 84 6.74 0.00 2.96
CA LEU A 84 5.30 0.16 2.82
C LEU A 84 4.85 -0.43 1.48
N ARG A 85 3.83 -1.28 1.50
CA ARG A 85 3.24 -1.84 0.28
C ARG A 85 1.84 -1.30 0.08
N CYS A 86 1.54 -0.84 -1.13
CA CYS A 86 0.21 -0.46 -1.53
C CYS A 86 -0.45 -1.58 -2.34
N SER A 87 -1.72 -1.85 -2.05
CA SER A 87 -2.54 -2.84 -2.77
C SER A 87 -3.94 -2.30 -3.00
N VAL A 88 -4.63 -2.85 -3.99
CA VAL A 88 -6.05 -2.58 -4.26
C VAL A 88 -6.82 -3.88 -4.22
N GLN A 89 -8.03 -3.86 -3.65
CA GLN A 89 -8.89 -5.03 -3.64
C GLN A 89 -9.64 -5.21 -4.97
N VAL A 90 -9.89 -4.10 -5.68
CA VAL A 90 -10.68 -4.07 -6.92
C VAL A 90 -9.98 -3.15 -7.92
N GLY A 91 -9.92 -3.57 -9.19
CA GLY A 91 -9.45 -2.75 -10.30
C GLY A 91 -8.80 -3.59 -11.41
N SER A 92 -9.15 -3.31 -12.67
CA SER A 92 -8.48 -3.91 -13.82
C SER A 92 -7.12 -3.27 -14.07
N ALA A 93 -6.16 -4.08 -14.52
CA ALA A 93 -4.83 -3.63 -14.91
C ALA A 93 -4.86 -2.80 -16.22
N PRO A 94 -3.89 -1.88 -16.44
CA PRO A 94 -2.80 -1.54 -15.53
C PRO A 94 -3.26 -0.62 -14.38
N VAL A 95 -2.73 -0.88 -13.18
CA VAL A 95 -2.88 0.00 -12.01
C VAL A 95 -1.54 0.65 -11.72
N THR A 96 -1.52 1.97 -11.58
CA THR A 96 -0.35 2.74 -11.14
C THR A 96 -0.54 3.20 -9.70
N PHE A 97 0.56 3.44 -9.00
CA PHE A 97 0.57 3.79 -7.59
C PHE A 97 1.46 5.00 -7.35
N THR A 98 0.98 5.96 -6.57
CA THR A 98 1.70 7.15 -6.15
C THR A 98 1.64 7.26 -4.63
N TRP A 99 2.79 7.40 -3.99
CA TRP A 99 2.92 7.59 -2.55
C TRP A 99 2.92 9.07 -2.20
N LEU A 100 2.17 9.40 -1.17
CA LEU A 100 2.13 10.73 -0.56
C LEU A 100 2.72 10.64 0.84
N HIS A 101 3.62 11.55 1.19
CA HIS A 101 4.08 11.79 2.55
C HIS A 101 3.70 13.21 2.96
N ASN A 102 2.92 13.34 4.03
CA ASN A 102 2.33 14.60 4.49
C ASN A 102 1.60 15.36 3.36
N GLY A 103 0.89 14.61 2.50
CA GLY A 103 0.12 15.14 1.37
C GLY A 103 0.95 15.51 0.13
N GLN A 104 2.27 15.38 0.15
CA GLN A 104 3.14 15.64 -1.00
C GLN A 104 3.58 14.34 -1.67
N GLU A 105 3.66 14.33 -3.00
CA GLU A 105 4.17 13.18 -3.75
C GLU A 105 5.62 12.88 -3.36
N LEU A 106 5.85 11.64 -2.94
CA LEU A 106 7.14 11.14 -2.49
C LEU A 106 7.75 10.19 -3.51
N ALA A 107 6.97 9.23 -4.00
CA ALA A 107 7.45 8.16 -4.86
C ALA A 107 6.33 7.52 -5.69
N GLN A 108 6.71 6.68 -6.65
CA GLN A 108 5.79 5.89 -7.48
C GLN A 108 6.10 4.41 -7.38
N GLY A 109 5.09 3.58 -7.63
CA GLY A 109 5.19 2.13 -7.61
C GLY A 109 4.49 1.48 -6.42
N PRO A 110 4.24 0.15 -6.47
CA PRO A 110 3.44 -0.56 -5.48
C PRO A 110 4.14 -0.72 -4.12
N VAL A 111 5.44 -0.45 -4.04
CA VAL A 111 6.26 -0.60 -2.83
C VAL A 111 7.08 0.67 -2.64
N LEU A 112 7.06 1.21 -1.43
CA LEU A 112 7.94 2.28 -0.97
C LEU A 112 8.93 1.69 0.04
N GLU A 113 10.20 1.65 -0.34
CA GLU A 113 11.28 1.25 0.54
C GLU A 113 11.85 2.51 1.20
N LEU A 114 11.60 2.66 2.51
CA LEU A 114 12.22 3.73 3.30
C LEU A 114 13.62 3.33 3.76
N GLY A 115 13.89 2.01 3.85
CA GLY A 115 15.16 1.50 4.38
C GLY A 115 15.30 1.84 5.86
N ASP A 116 16.52 2.09 6.29
CA ASP A 116 16.85 2.46 7.67
C ASP A 116 16.30 3.85 7.99
N VAL A 117 15.24 3.90 8.79
CA VAL A 117 14.50 5.16 9.01
C VAL A 117 15.18 6.08 10.03
N ASP A 118 14.88 7.37 9.93
CA ASP A 118 15.20 8.39 10.93
C ASP A 118 13.94 9.17 11.36
N VAL A 119 14.09 10.09 12.31
CA VAL A 119 12.97 10.91 12.82
C VAL A 119 12.24 11.72 11.74
N GLY A 120 12.92 12.07 10.65
CA GLY A 120 12.35 12.81 9.52
C GLY A 120 11.40 11.98 8.65
N HIS A 121 11.45 10.65 8.75
CA HIS A 121 10.51 9.74 8.09
C HIS A 121 9.16 9.68 8.80
N SER A 122 9.01 10.29 9.97
CA SER A 122 7.72 10.39 10.67
C SER A 122 6.71 11.21 9.85
N GLY A 123 5.43 10.89 9.99
CA GLY A 123 4.35 11.62 9.34
C GLY A 123 3.24 10.71 8.82
N THR A 124 2.39 11.26 7.95
CA THR A 124 1.28 10.52 7.35
C THR A 124 1.65 10.05 5.95
N TYR A 125 1.43 8.76 5.70
CA TYR A 125 1.59 8.14 4.39
C TYR A 125 0.22 7.80 3.81
N GLN A 126 0.01 8.15 2.54
CA GLN A 126 -1.12 7.68 1.75
C GLN A 126 -0.61 7.10 0.44
N CYS A 127 -1.37 6.15 -0.11
CA CYS A 127 -1.18 5.67 -1.46
C CYS A 127 -2.38 6.05 -2.31
N VAL A 128 -2.11 6.57 -3.50
CA VAL A 128 -3.10 6.80 -4.55
C VAL A 128 -2.89 5.73 -5.61
N ALA A 129 -3.88 4.84 -5.77
CA ALA A 129 -3.93 3.90 -6.87
C ALA A 129 -4.78 4.48 -8.01
N THR A 130 -4.33 4.35 -9.26
CA THR A 130 -5.07 4.84 -10.43
C THR A 130 -5.14 3.80 -11.53
N ASN A 131 -6.28 3.74 -12.23
CA ASN A 131 -6.38 3.04 -13.50
C ASN A 131 -7.14 3.87 -14.52
N GLN A 132 -6.81 3.67 -15.79
CA GLN A 132 -7.34 4.40 -16.93
C GLN A 132 -8.25 3.48 -17.74
N LEU A 133 -9.53 3.82 -17.84
CA LEU A 133 -10.54 3.00 -18.50
C LEU A 133 -11.30 3.80 -19.57
N GLY A 134 -12.06 3.08 -20.40
CA GLY A 134 -12.81 3.63 -21.54
C GLY A 134 -12.10 3.40 -22.87
N GLN A 135 -12.85 3.46 -23.97
CA GLN A 135 -12.35 3.17 -25.32
C GLN A 135 -11.16 4.04 -25.73
N ASP A 136 -11.14 5.30 -25.27
CA ASP A 136 -10.04 6.23 -25.53
C ASP A 136 -9.01 6.27 -24.37
N GLY A 137 -9.17 5.44 -23.34
CA GLY A 137 -8.28 5.39 -22.17
C GLY A 137 -8.28 6.64 -21.28
N HIS A 138 -9.12 7.64 -21.55
CA HIS A 138 -9.04 8.94 -20.88
C HIS A 138 -9.78 9.04 -19.54
N ARG A 139 -10.60 8.05 -19.14
CA ARG A 139 -11.29 8.10 -17.84
C ARG A 139 -10.37 7.56 -16.75
N VAL A 140 -9.79 8.48 -15.99
CA VAL A 140 -8.94 8.15 -14.83
C VAL A 140 -9.82 7.89 -13.62
N PHE A 141 -9.70 6.70 -13.04
CA PHE A 141 -10.27 6.38 -11.73
C PHE A 141 -9.17 6.36 -10.69
N ARG A 142 -9.50 6.79 -9.48
CA ARG A 142 -8.55 6.97 -8.37
C ARG A 142 -9.12 6.39 -7.09
N ALA A 143 -8.30 5.67 -6.35
CA ALA A 143 -8.58 5.19 -5.01
C ALA A 143 -7.47 5.66 -4.07
N LEU A 144 -7.84 6.32 -2.98
CA LEU A 144 -6.91 6.67 -1.91
C LEU A 144 -6.97 5.61 -0.81
N SER A 145 -5.82 5.23 -0.27
CA SER A 145 -5.77 4.45 0.96
C SER A 145 -6.16 5.32 2.18
N PRO A 146 -6.55 4.69 3.30
CA PRO A 146 -6.50 5.35 4.59
C PRO A 146 -5.10 5.90 4.89
N GLU A 147 -5.03 6.94 5.73
CA GLU A 147 -3.75 7.48 6.22
C GLU A 147 -3.08 6.49 7.16
N LEU A 148 -1.81 6.19 6.90
CA LEU A 148 -0.93 5.48 7.81
C LEU A 148 -0.03 6.50 8.50
N ALA A 149 -0.23 6.73 9.80
CA ALA A 149 0.69 7.52 10.61
C ALA A 149 1.89 6.65 11.02
N LEU A 150 3.09 7.04 10.60
CA LEU A 150 4.35 6.42 11.02
C LEU A 150 5.06 7.35 12.01
N GLU A 151 5.42 6.81 13.17
CA GLU A 151 6.20 7.51 14.18
C GLU A 151 7.57 6.82 14.31
N VAL A 152 8.64 7.57 14.07
CA VAL A 152 10.02 7.09 14.24
C VAL A 152 10.62 7.72 15.49
N THR A 153 10.97 6.89 16.46
CA THR A 153 11.57 7.34 17.72
C THR A 153 13.08 7.05 17.74
N PRO A 154 13.92 7.92 18.32
CA PRO A 154 15.33 7.60 18.52
C PRO A 154 15.48 6.29 19.28
N GLN A 155 16.34 5.38 18.80
CA GLN A 155 16.73 4.23 19.61
C GLN A 155 17.37 4.75 20.88
N GLY A 156 16.75 4.44 22.02
CA GLY A 156 17.28 4.76 23.34
C GLY A 156 18.57 3.98 23.57
N HIS A 157 19.69 4.50 23.09
CA HIS A 157 20.98 4.07 23.59
C HIS A 157 21.00 4.44 25.08
N ARG A 158 20.91 3.43 25.94
CA ARG A 158 21.46 3.52 27.30
C ARG A 158 22.97 3.70 27.13
N GLY A 159 23.39 4.91 26.77
CA GLY A 159 24.73 5.37 27.07
C GLY A 159 24.83 5.30 28.57
N THR A 160 25.55 4.30 29.08
CA THR A 160 25.97 4.26 30.48
C THR A 160 26.67 5.59 30.70
N VAL A 161 25.99 6.53 31.37
CA VAL A 161 26.65 7.73 31.85
C VAL A 161 27.61 7.19 32.88
N ALA A 162 28.88 7.01 32.49
CA ALA A 162 29.95 6.81 33.43
C ALA A 162 29.98 8.10 34.25
N ALA A 163 29.25 8.11 35.36
CA ALA A 163 29.39 9.14 36.37
C ALA A 163 30.85 9.07 36.80
N GLY A 164 31.66 10.00 36.27
CA GLY A 164 33.04 10.20 36.68
C GLY A 164 33.07 10.66 38.13
N VAL A 165 32.89 9.74 39.08
CA VAL A 165 33.19 9.97 40.48
C VAL A 165 34.70 9.78 40.64
N SER A 166 35.47 10.75 40.15
CA SER A 166 36.93 10.78 40.34
C SER A 166 37.41 12.04 41.07
N GLY A 167 36.68 13.16 40.98
CA GLY A 167 37.12 14.41 41.63
C GLY A 167 36.88 14.47 43.14
N SER A 168 35.70 14.03 43.62
CA SER A 168 35.25 14.32 44.98
C SER A 168 35.95 13.49 46.06
N LEU A 169 36.29 12.23 45.77
CA LEU A 169 37.02 11.36 46.70
C LEU A 169 38.49 11.78 46.84
N LEU A 170 39.15 12.17 45.74
CA LEU A 170 40.51 12.72 45.78
C LEU A 170 40.58 14.03 46.56
N PHE A 171 39.57 14.91 46.41
CA PHE A 171 39.49 16.14 47.20
C PHE A 171 39.36 15.87 48.71
N LEU A 172 38.51 14.91 49.10
CA LEU A 172 38.32 14.54 50.51
C LEU A 172 39.60 13.93 51.12
N VAL A 173 40.30 13.07 50.39
CA VAL A 173 41.57 12.47 50.85
C VAL A 173 42.65 13.54 51.02
N LEU A 174 42.78 14.48 50.08
CA LEU A 174 43.72 15.60 50.21
C LEU A 174 43.38 16.51 51.39
N LEU A 175 42.10 16.79 51.62
CA LEU A 175 41.65 17.68 52.69
C LEU A 175 41.91 17.05 54.07
N VAL A 176 41.66 15.74 54.21
CA VAL A 176 42.02 14.98 55.43
C VAL A 176 43.54 14.96 55.63
N ALA A 177 44.34 14.72 54.57
CA ALA A 177 45.80 14.72 54.68
C ALA A 177 46.36 16.08 55.13
N VAL A 178 45.80 17.20 54.65
CA VAL A 178 46.19 18.55 55.08
C VAL A 178 45.81 18.81 56.54
N ILE A 179 44.63 18.39 56.98
CA ILE A 179 44.20 18.54 58.38
C ILE A 179 45.12 17.75 59.31
N VAL A 180 45.42 16.50 58.95
CA VAL A 180 46.35 15.65 59.70
C VAL A 180 47.72 16.32 59.74
N ALA A 181 48.30 16.71 58.60
CA ALA A 181 49.61 17.37 58.56
C ALA A 181 49.68 18.64 59.43
N ARG A 182 48.63 19.48 59.44
CA ARG A 182 48.54 20.64 60.34
C ARG A 182 48.50 20.24 61.81
N HIS A 183 47.75 19.20 62.16
CA HIS A 183 47.68 18.71 63.54
C HIS A 183 49.04 18.19 64.03
N TRP A 184 49.77 17.45 63.19
CA TRP A 184 51.12 17.00 63.50
C TRP A 184 52.12 18.16 63.61
N TRP A 185 51.99 19.18 62.76
CA TRP A 185 52.84 20.39 62.81
C TRP A 185 52.68 21.16 64.13
N HIS A 186 51.45 21.29 64.63
CA HIS A 186 51.19 21.96 65.91
C HIS A 186 51.65 21.15 67.12
N HIS A 187 51.76 19.83 67.02
CA HIS A 187 52.23 18.97 68.11
C HIS A 187 53.75 18.78 68.16
N LEU A 188 54.47 18.99 67.05
CA LEU A 188 55.93 18.80 66.96
C LEU A 188 56.73 20.12 66.95
N GLY A 189 56.05 21.27 66.88
CA GLY A 189 56.67 22.60 66.79
C GLY A 189 56.55 23.46 68.06
N GLY A 190 56.31 22.87 69.23
CA GLY A 190 56.23 23.56 70.53
C GLY A 190 57.21 23.00 71.54
#